data_AF-A0A3C1LSR2-F1
#
_entry.id   AF-A0A3C1LSR2-F1
#
_cell.length_a   1.000
_cell.length_b   1.000
_cell.length_c   1.000
_cell.angle_alpha   90.00
_cell.angle_beta   90.00
_cell.angle_gamma   90.00
#
_symmetry.space_group_name_H-M   'P 1'
#
loop_
_entity.id
_entity.type
_entity.pdbx_description
1 polymer ?
#
loop_
_entity_poly.entity_id
_entity_poly.type
_entity_poly.pdbx_seq_one_letter_code
_entity_poly.pdbx_strand_id
1 'polypeptide(L)'
;MNYWKCGKQAFIIRYPTTKKEKDSIMFHKALSLKFKEGTTVEVKFQDGKVKQYDMQVLFDKYPQLEALKDRTLFESGKLMSPYGIVWNDDLDIETETIYQEGKTVGTEYVSLHSASASAVAEARAQYGMSQKELAEATGIDQGDISRIERGISNPSVGTLERIAKAFGKDLEIKIK
;
A
#
# COMPACT_ATOMS: atom_id res chain seq x y z
N MET A 1 -11.47 -14.39 -7.27
CA MET A 1 -11.97 -13.41 -6.28
C MET A 1 -12.00 -12.06 -6.97
N ASN A 2 -13.18 -11.45 -7.09
CA ASN A 2 -13.44 -10.27 -7.92
C ASN A 2 -12.84 -9.01 -7.28
N TYR A 3 -11.70 -8.54 -7.78
CA TYR A 3 -11.16 -7.24 -7.37
C TYR A 3 -11.71 -6.16 -8.30
N TRP A 4 -12.66 -5.40 -7.76
CA TRP A 4 -13.03 -4.02 -8.12
C TRP A 4 -13.13 -3.72 -9.63
N LYS A 5 -14.29 -4.01 -10.22
CA LYS A 5 -14.75 -3.34 -11.43
C LYS A 5 -15.66 -2.18 -11.03
N CYS A 6 -15.10 -0.99 -10.90
CA CYS A 6 -15.87 0.23 -11.19
C CYS A 6 -15.51 0.59 -12.64
N GLY A 7 -16.49 0.63 -13.54
CA GLY A 7 -16.39 1.08 -14.94
C GLY A 7 -15.08 0.81 -15.71
N LYS A 8 -15.04 -0.23 -16.55
CA LYS A 8 -14.18 -0.42 -17.76
C LYS A 8 -12.70 0.06 -17.82
N GLN A 9 -12.04 0.55 -16.78
CA GLN A 9 -10.65 1.00 -16.85
C GLN A 9 -9.83 0.46 -15.67
N ALA A 10 -8.69 -0.13 -16.03
CA ALA A 10 -7.58 -0.30 -15.09
C ALA A 10 -7.01 1.09 -14.79
N PHE A 11 -6.58 1.34 -13.55
CA PHE A 11 -5.84 2.54 -13.17
C PHE A 11 -4.77 2.85 -14.23
N ILE A 12 -4.70 4.12 -14.66
CA ILE A 12 -3.94 4.55 -15.84
C ILE A 12 -2.43 4.40 -15.61
N ILE A 13 -1.98 4.52 -14.35
CA ILE A 13 -0.56 4.45 -13.96
C ILE A 13 -0.35 3.28 -13.01
N ARG A 14 0.21 2.19 -13.54
CA ARG A 14 0.62 1.01 -12.78
C ARG A 14 2.11 1.02 -12.47
N TYR A 15 2.45 0.68 -11.22
CA TYR A 15 3.72 0.00 -10.95
C TYR A 15 3.60 -1.48 -11.41
N PRO A 16 4.64 -2.02 -12.06
CA PRO A 16 4.55 -3.21 -12.90
C PRO A 16 4.42 -4.48 -12.08
N THR A 17 3.62 -5.45 -12.56
CA THR A 17 3.75 -6.85 -12.12
C THR A 17 3.23 -7.85 -13.14
N THR A 18 4.07 -8.83 -13.42
CA THR A 18 3.69 -10.12 -13.98
C THR A 18 2.65 -10.82 -13.09
N LYS A 19 1.94 -11.83 -13.61
CA LYS A 19 0.91 -12.57 -12.84
C LYS A 19 1.45 -13.16 -11.52
N LYS A 20 2.72 -13.59 -11.51
CA LYS A 20 3.38 -14.15 -10.32
C LYS A 20 3.73 -13.07 -9.29
N GLU A 21 4.17 -11.88 -9.72
CA GLU A 21 4.44 -10.77 -8.81
C GLU A 21 3.15 -10.17 -8.23
N LYS A 22 2.02 -10.21 -8.95
CA LYS A 22 0.72 -9.74 -8.45
C LYS A 22 0.24 -10.49 -7.21
N ASP A 23 0.45 -11.80 -7.15
CA ASP A 23 0.00 -12.65 -6.05
C ASP A 23 0.92 -12.54 -4.82
N SER A 24 2.16 -12.10 -5.03
CA SER A 24 3.18 -11.92 -3.98
C SER A 24 3.34 -10.46 -3.53
N ILE A 25 2.86 -9.48 -4.31
CA ILE A 25 3.02 -8.05 -3.99
C ILE A 25 2.29 -7.65 -2.71
N MET A 26 2.94 -6.78 -1.95
CA MET A 26 2.32 -6.00 -0.90
C MET A 26 1.95 -4.63 -1.44
N PHE A 27 0.67 -4.27 -1.31
CA PHE A 27 0.24 -2.88 -1.52
C PHE A 27 0.24 -2.15 -0.18
N HIS A 28 0.88 -1.00 -0.15
CA HIS A 28 0.94 -0.17 1.04
C HIS A 28 -0.35 0.63 1.15
N LYS A 29 -1.11 0.34 2.21
CA LYS A 29 -2.40 0.98 2.47
C LYS A 29 -2.21 2.44 2.84
N ALA A 30 -2.70 3.34 2.00
CA ALA A 30 -2.80 4.76 2.32
C ALA A 30 -3.85 4.99 3.42
N LEU A 31 -3.50 5.81 4.40
CA LEU A 31 -4.36 6.21 5.51
C LEU A 31 -4.87 7.65 5.37
N SER A 32 -4.08 8.53 4.78
CA SER A 32 -4.46 9.91 4.53
C SER A 32 -3.78 10.47 3.29
N LEU A 33 -4.39 11.52 2.73
CA LEU A 33 -3.92 12.26 1.57
C LEU A 33 -4.04 13.75 1.88
N LYS A 34 -2.99 14.50 1.55
CA LYS A 34 -3.01 15.97 1.55
C LYS A 34 -2.44 16.50 0.24
N PHE A 35 -3.01 17.59 -0.24
CA PHE A 35 -2.53 18.30 -1.43
C PHE A 35 -1.62 19.47 -1.00
N LYS A 36 -0.37 19.44 -1.43
CA LYS A 36 0.66 20.46 -1.17
C LYS A 36 0.74 21.43 -2.35
N GLU A 37 1.71 22.34 -2.34
CA GLU A 37 1.94 23.28 -3.45
C GLU A 37 2.23 22.55 -4.78
N GLY A 38 1.97 23.24 -5.90
CA GLY A 38 2.07 22.65 -7.23
C GLY A 38 1.21 21.40 -7.36
N THR A 39 1.81 20.34 -7.87
CA THR A 39 1.18 19.01 -8.02
C THR A 39 1.71 17.97 -7.05
N THR A 40 2.19 18.44 -5.88
CA THR A 40 2.71 17.57 -4.83
C THR A 40 1.59 17.01 -3.95
N VAL A 41 1.58 15.69 -3.77
CA VAL A 41 0.75 15.01 -2.78
C VAL A 41 1.59 14.54 -1.59
N GLU A 42 1.01 14.54 -0.40
CA GLU A 42 1.56 13.93 0.81
C GLU A 42 0.63 12.79 1.26
N VAL A 43 1.17 11.58 1.37
CA VAL A 43 0.41 10.37 1.73
C VAL A 43 1.03 9.72 2.96
N LYS A 44 0.20 9.45 3.97
CA LYS A 44 0.58 8.62 5.12
C LYS A 44 0.16 7.18 4.86
N PHE A 45 1.03 6.23 5.16
CA PHE A 45 0.77 4.80 4.99
C PHE A 45 0.61 4.06 6.32
N GLN A 46 0.05 2.85 6.26
CA GLN A 46 -0.23 1.98 7.42
C GLN A 46 1.02 1.61 8.22
N ASP A 47 2.18 1.57 7.58
CA ASP A 47 3.48 1.33 8.20
C ASP A 47 4.07 2.57 8.90
N GLY A 48 3.35 3.70 8.83
CA GLY A 48 3.75 4.99 9.43
C GLY A 48 4.61 5.86 8.53
N LYS A 49 5.06 5.38 7.37
CA LYS A 49 5.82 6.21 6.43
C LYS A 49 4.94 7.33 5.89
N VAL A 50 5.49 8.55 5.85
CA VAL A 50 4.87 9.71 5.19
C VAL A 50 5.70 10.03 3.96
N LYS A 51 5.05 9.99 2.80
CA LYS A 51 5.68 10.14 1.48
C LYS A 51 5.16 11.40 0.81
N GLN A 52 6.05 12.16 0.20
CA GLN A 52 5.70 13.23 -0.74
C GLN A 52 6.12 12.85 -2.15
N TYR A 53 5.25 13.15 -3.11
CA TYR A 53 5.49 12.87 -4.52
C TYR A 53 4.90 14.00 -5.36
N ASP A 54 5.73 14.58 -6.24
CA ASP A 54 5.30 15.59 -7.19
C ASP A 54 4.91 14.92 -8.51
N MET A 55 3.62 15.03 -8.87
CA MET A 55 3.08 14.39 -10.06
C MET A 55 3.66 14.96 -11.36
N GLN A 56 4.35 16.10 -11.32
CA GLN A 56 5.00 16.69 -12.50
C GLN A 56 5.96 15.73 -13.19
N VAL A 57 6.62 14.83 -12.45
CA VAL A 57 7.54 13.82 -13.00
C VAL A 57 6.86 12.83 -13.96
N LEU A 58 5.53 12.75 -13.91
CA LEU A 58 4.73 11.85 -14.72
C LEU A 58 4.17 12.51 -15.99
N PHE A 59 4.27 13.83 -16.15
CA PHE A 59 3.59 14.55 -17.24
C PHE A 59 4.12 14.18 -18.62
N ASP A 60 5.44 14.01 -18.77
CA ASP A 60 6.02 13.60 -20.06
C ASP A 60 5.51 12.23 -20.52
N LYS A 61 5.26 11.32 -19.57
CA LYS A 61 4.74 9.97 -19.84
C LYS A 61 3.22 9.93 -19.95
N TYR A 62 2.53 10.80 -19.21
CA TYR A 62 1.08 10.87 -19.12
C TYR A 62 0.61 12.34 -19.20
N PRO A 63 0.59 12.95 -20.39
CA PRO A 63 0.31 14.39 -20.56
C PRO A 63 -1.06 14.83 -20.02
N GLN A 64 -2.04 13.94 -19.94
CA GLN A 64 -3.34 14.23 -19.34
C GLN A 64 -3.25 14.65 -17.86
N LEU A 65 -2.21 14.20 -17.13
CA LEU A 65 -1.98 14.62 -15.76
C LEU A 65 -1.62 16.10 -15.63
N GLU A 66 -1.23 16.78 -16.71
CA GLU A 66 -1.02 18.23 -16.68
C GLU A 66 -2.27 19.00 -16.27
N ALA A 67 -3.47 18.43 -16.44
CA ALA A 67 -4.71 18.99 -15.94
C ALA A 67 -4.65 19.25 -14.42
N LEU A 68 -3.86 18.46 -13.67
CA LEU A 68 -3.65 18.65 -12.22
C LEU A 68 -2.88 19.93 -11.88
N LYS A 69 -2.36 20.69 -12.86
CA LYS A 69 -1.87 22.06 -12.61
C LYS A 69 -3.01 23.01 -12.22
N ASP A 70 -4.26 22.71 -12.60
CA ASP A 70 -5.42 23.41 -12.09
C ASP A 70 -5.62 23.10 -10.61
N ARG A 71 -5.59 24.14 -9.77
CA ARG A 71 -5.58 23.96 -8.31
C ARG A 71 -6.88 23.35 -7.81
N THR A 72 -8.01 23.78 -8.37
CA THR A 72 -9.34 23.32 -7.93
C THR A 72 -9.55 21.86 -8.29
N LEU A 73 -9.15 21.43 -9.49
CA LEU A 73 -9.13 20.03 -9.87
C LEU A 73 -8.19 19.24 -8.97
N PHE A 74 -6.94 19.68 -8.79
CA PHE A 74 -5.99 18.94 -7.96
C PHE A 74 -6.48 18.70 -6.53
N GLU A 75 -7.06 19.72 -5.89
CA GLU A 75 -7.61 19.60 -4.54
C GLU A 75 -8.91 18.80 -4.48
N SER A 76 -9.60 18.57 -5.60
CA SER A 76 -10.81 17.73 -5.64
C SER A 76 -10.50 16.23 -5.58
N GLY A 77 -9.23 15.85 -5.70
CA GLY A 77 -8.80 14.47 -5.63
C GLY A 77 -9.15 13.82 -4.29
N LYS A 78 -9.38 12.51 -4.31
CA LYS A 78 -9.69 11.76 -3.10
C LYS A 78 -9.13 10.36 -3.14
N LEU A 79 -8.89 9.80 -1.95
CA LEU A 79 -8.67 8.37 -1.80
C LEU A 79 -10.01 7.65 -2.04
N MET A 80 -10.20 7.10 -3.24
CA MET A 80 -11.36 6.25 -3.55
C MET A 80 -11.24 4.90 -2.85
N SER A 81 -10.00 4.42 -2.76
CA SER A 81 -9.62 3.27 -1.95
C SER A 81 -8.28 3.58 -1.28
N PRO A 82 -7.83 2.75 -0.31
CA PRO A 82 -6.50 2.90 0.24
C PRO A 82 -5.35 2.68 -0.76
N TYR A 83 -5.67 2.32 -2.01
CA TYR A 83 -4.69 1.95 -3.05
C TYR A 83 -4.72 2.88 -4.27
N GLY A 84 -5.55 3.93 -4.26
CA GLY A 84 -5.65 4.83 -5.41
C GLY A 84 -6.23 6.19 -5.07
N ILE A 85 -5.63 7.22 -5.67
CA ILE A 85 -6.15 8.59 -5.69
C ILE A 85 -6.89 8.78 -7.01
N VAL A 86 -8.09 9.35 -6.95
CA VAL A 86 -8.92 9.59 -8.14
C VAL A 86 -9.41 11.03 -8.13
N TRP A 87 -9.30 11.70 -9.28
CA TRP A 87 -9.83 13.04 -9.54
C TRP A 87 -11.08 12.97 -10.42
N ASN A 88 -11.03 12.19 -11.49
CA ASN A 88 -12.16 11.91 -12.39
C ASN A 88 -11.92 10.59 -13.15
N ASP A 89 -12.76 10.29 -14.14
CA ASP A 89 -12.71 9.03 -14.91
C ASP A 89 -11.42 8.86 -15.72
N ASP A 90 -10.71 9.95 -16.01
CA ASP A 90 -9.49 9.97 -16.83
C ASP A 90 -8.23 10.30 -16.02
N LEU A 91 -8.36 10.58 -14.72
CA LEU A 91 -7.28 11.04 -13.85
C LEU A 91 -7.28 10.28 -12.53
N ASP A 92 -6.40 9.29 -12.46
CA ASP A 92 -6.14 8.48 -11.28
C ASP A 92 -4.66 8.11 -11.15
N ILE A 93 -4.23 7.75 -9.94
CA ILE A 93 -2.92 7.16 -9.68
C ILE A 93 -2.99 6.13 -8.55
N GLU A 94 -2.29 5.01 -8.71
CA GLU A 94 -2.09 4.04 -7.64
C GLU A 94 -1.18 4.62 -6.54
N THR A 95 -1.56 4.46 -5.28
CA THR A 95 -0.76 4.98 -4.14
C THR A 95 0.56 4.22 -3.99
N GLU A 96 0.70 3.04 -4.58
CA GLU A 96 1.95 2.28 -4.58
C GLU A 96 3.06 3.02 -5.34
N THR A 97 2.73 3.73 -6.44
CA THR A 97 3.70 4.59 -7.15
C THR A 97 4.28 5.65 -6.21
N ILE A 98 3.42 6.29 -5.41
CA ILE A 98 3.83 7.29 -4.41
C ILE A 98 4.66 6.64 -3.29
N TYR A 99 4.33 5.42 -2.90
CA TYR A 99 5.09 4.70 -1.89
C TYR A 99 6.51 4.37 -2.35
N GLN A 100 6.63 3.82 -3.57
CA GLN A 100 7.91 3.37 -4.14
C GLN A 100 8.80 4.54 -4.54
N GLU A 101 8.24 5.53 -5.24
CA GLU A 101 9.02 6.62 -5.84
C GLU A 101 9.00 7.91 -5.02
N GLY A 102 8.04 8.06 -4.11
CA GLY A 102 7.92 9.24 -3.26
C GLY A 102 9.06 9.36 -2.25
N LYS A 103 9.45 10.60 -1.99
CA LYS A 103 10.42 10.94 -0.95
C LYS A 103 9.77 10.70 0.41
N THR A 104 10.40 9.89 1.27
CA THR A 104 10.00 9.78 2.68
C THR A 104 10.34 11.10 3.37
N VAL A 105 9.31 11.81 3.86
CA VAL A 105 9.46 13.10 4.55
C VAL A 105 9.22 13.01 6.05
N GLY A 106 8.76 11.85 6.53
CA GLY A 106 8.57 11.62 7.95
C GLY A 106 8.18 10.19 8.25
N THR A 107 8.12 9.89 9.54
CA THR A 107 7.51 8.67 10.08
C THR A 107 6.60 9.10 11.21
N GLU A 108 5.33 8.76 11.10
CA GLU A 108 4.35 9.02 12.14
C GLU A 108 4.14 7.78 13.00
N TYR A 109 3.74 8.01 14.24
CA TYR A 109 3.29 6.93 15.11
C TYR A 109 2.13 6.17 14.47
N VAL A 110 2.22 4.85 14.55
CA VAL A 110 1.15 3.92 14.21
C VAL A 110 0.93 2.98 15.39
N SER A 111 -0.28 2.48 15.53
CA SER A 111 -0.56 1.48 16.56
C SER A 111 0.33 0.25 16.38
N LEU A 112 0.66 -0.43 17.48
CA LEU A 112 1.38 -1.72 17.46
C LEU A 112 0.74 -2.70 16.47
N HIS A 113 -0.60 -2.69 16.41
CA HIS A 113 -1.40 -3.49 15.50
C HIS A 113 -1.16 -3.16 14.02
N SER A 114 -1.03 -1.89 13.66
CA SER A 114 -0.75 -1.49 12.27
C SER A 114 0.70 -1.80 11.89
N ALA A 115 1.61 -1.64 12.85
CA ALA A 115 3.01 -1.99 12.69
C ALA A 115 3.21 -3.50 12.49
N SER A 116 2.58 -4.34 13.31
CA SER A 116 2.66 -5.80 13.18
C SER A 116 2.04 -6.29 11.87
N ALA A 117 0.89 -5.73 11.48
CA ALA A 117 0.24 -6.01 10.20
C ALA A 117 1.16 -5.70 9.01
N SER A 118 1.80 -4.52 9.01
CA SER A 118 2.72 -4.11 7.96
C SER A 118 3.97 -4.99 7.93
N ALA A 119 4.54 -5.31 9.10
CA ALA A 119 5.71 -6.18 9.20
C ALA A 119 5.46 -7.59 8.67
N VAL A 120 4.28 -8.18 8.94
CA VAL A 120 3.89 -9.50 8.39
C VAL A 120 3.79 -9.44 6.87
N ALA A 121 3.11 -8.42 6.34
CA ALA A 121 2.92 -8.25 4.90
C ALA A 121 4.26 -8.00 4.18
N GLU A 122 5.14 -7.18 4.76
CA GLU A 122 6.47 -6.89 4.22
C GLU A 122 7.33 -8.15 4.20
N ALA A 123 7.36 -8.91 5.31
CA ALA A 123 8.07 -10.18 5.38
C ALA A 123 7.55 -11.17 4.34
N ARG A 124 6.23 -11.31 4.20
CA ARG A 124 5.64 -12.20 3.18
C ARG A 124 6.09 -11.81 1.77
N ALA A 125 6.04 -10.51 1.43
CA ALA A 125 6.43 -10.02 0.12
C ALA A 125 7.92 -10.22 -0.17
N GLN A 126 8.80 -10.01 0.82
CA GLN A 126 10.25 -10.27 0.69
C GLN A 126 10.56 -11.74 0.36
N TYR A 127 9.75 -12.67 0.86
CA TYR A 127 9.87 -14.10 0.60
C TYR A 127 9.15 -14.55 -0.67
N GLY A 128 8.50 -13.62 -1.39
CA GLY A 128 7.76 -13.91 -2.62
C GLY A 128 6.56 -14.83 -2.42
N MET A 129 6.07 -14.98 -1.18
CA MET A 129 4.94 -15.86 -0.86
C MET A 129 3.60 -15.16 -1.13
N SER A 130 2.64 -15.90 -1.68
CA SER A 130 1.23 -15.52 -1.66
C SER A 130 0.65 -15.72 -0.25
N GLN A 131 -0.49 -15.09 0.03
CA GLN A 131 -1.21 -15.30 1.30
C GLN A 131 -1.61 -16.79 1.50
N LYS A 132 -1.85 -17.52 0.40
CA LYS A 132 -2.17 -18.95 0.45
C LYS A 132 -0.97 -19.80 0.84
N GLU A 133 0.20 -19.51 0.27
CA GLU A 133 1.44 -20.22 0.63
C GLU A 133 1.83 -19.95 2.09
N LEU A 134 1.67 -18.71 2.57
CA LEU A 134 1.90 -18.39 3.98
C LEU A 134 0.90 -19.13 4.89
N ALA A 135 -0.37 -19.21 4.50
CA ALA A 135 -1.39 -19.97 5.21
C ALA A 135 -1.02 -21.46 5.33
N GLU A 136 -0.58 -22.08 4.22
CA GLU A 136 -0.10 -23.47 4.18
C GLU A 136 1.14 -23.68 5.07
N ALA A 137 2.12 -22.77 5.02
CA ALA A 137 3.35 -22.86 5.79
C ALA A 137 3.13 -22.67 7.30
N THR A 138 2.14 -21.86 7.68
CA THR A 138 1.87 -21.53 9.09
C THR A 138 0.77 -22.40 9.71
N GLY A 139 -0.11 -22.99 8.91
CA GLY A 139 -1.36 -23.61 9.36
C GLY A 139 -2.38 -22.59 9.89
N ILE A 140 -2.34 -21.35 9.41
CA ILE A 140 -3.31 -20.28 9.71
C ILE A 140 -4.24 -20.15 8.50
N ASP A 141 -5.52 -19.85 8.69
CA ASP A 141 -6.44 -19.64 7.58
C ASP A 141 -5.98 -18.47 6.67
N GLN A 142 -6.15 -18.60 5.35
CA GLN A 142 -5.77 -17.55 4.41
C GLN A 142 -6.54 -16.25 4.67
N GLY A 143 -7.81 -16.34 5.07
CA GLY A 143 -8.63 -15.20 5.46
C GLY A 143 -8.13 -14.53 6.75
N ASP A 144 -7.64 -15.31 7.72
CA ASP A 144 -6.94 -14.79 8.91
C ASP A 144 -5.66 -14.04 8.52
N ILE A 145 -4.79 -14.64 7.69
CA ILE A 145 -3.59 -13.97 7.17
C ILE A 145 -3.95 -12.65 6.48
N SER A 146 -4.97 -12.66 5.62
CA SER A 146 -5.45 -11.47 4.93
C SER A 146 -5.95 -10.39 5.90
N ARG A 147 -6.68 -10.78 6.95
CA ARG A 147 -7.15 -9.85 7.99
C ARG A 147 -6.00 -9.30 8.85
N ILE A 148 -4.97 -10.10 9.12
CA ILE A 148 -3.77 -9.67 9.84
C ILE A 148 -3.04 -8.60 9.03
N GLU A 149 -2.69 -8.89 7.77
CA GLU A 149 -1.92 -7.96 6.92
C GLU A 149 -2.65 -6.63 6.69
N ARG A 150 -3.98 -6.66 6.59
CA ARG A 150 -4.82 -5.46 6.42
C ARG A 150 -5.01 -4.64 7.70
N GLY A 151 -4.47 -5.10 8.83
CA GLY A 151 -4.70 -4.48 10.13
C GLY A 151 -6.17 -4.55 10.56
N ILE A 152 -6.89 -5.63 10.25
CA ILE A 152 -8.28 -5.85 10.67
C ILE A 152 -8.33 -6.71 11.94
N SER A 153 -7.50 -7.76 12.02
CA SER A 153 -7.44 -8.66 13.19
C SER A 153 -6.19 -8.41 14.03
N ASN A 154 -6.31 -8.53 15.35
CA ASN A 154 -5.19 -8.37 16.29
C ASN A 154 -4.54 -9.75 16.56
N PRO A 155 -3.46 -10.13 15.87
CA PRO A 155 -2.83 -11.44 16.07
C PRO A 155 -2.22 -11.54 17.48
N SER A 156 -2.31 -12.73 18.08
CA SER A 156 -1.55 -13.00 19.31
C SER A 156 -0.04 -13.02 19.03
N VAL A 157 0.77 -12.82 20.06
CA VAL A 157 2.23 -12.98 19.96
C VAL A 157 2.59 -14.38 19.43
N GLY A 158 1.90 -15.42 19.88
CA GLY A 158 2.10 -16.79 19.38
C GLY A 158 1.74 -16.96 17.90
N THR A 159 0.74 -16.22 17.40
CA THR A 159 0.43 -16.16 15.96
C THR A 159 1.57 -15.51 15.18
N LEU A 160 2.10 -14.38 15.68
CA LEU A 160 3.24 -13.69 15.07
C LEU A 160 4.50 -14.55 15.08
N GLU A 161 4.75 -15.29 16.15
CA GLU A 161 5.88 -16.22 16.26
C GLU A 161 5.76 -17.37 15.24
N ARG A 162 4.56 -17.94 15.06
CA ARG A 162 4.32 -18.96 14.02
C ARG A 162 4.59 -18.42 12.61
N ILE A 163 4.17 -17.18 12.34
CA ILE A 163 4.44 -16.51 11.07
C ILE A 163 5.95 -16.30 10.88
N ALA A 164 6.66 -15.80 11.90
CA ALA A 164 8.11 -15.61 11.84
C ALA A 164 8.85 -16.94 11.53
N LYS A 165 8.43 -18.04 12.18
CA LYS A 165 8.99 -19.38 11.95
C LYS A 165 8.77 -19.87 10.52
N ALA A 166 7.65 -19.56 9.88
CA ALA A 166 7.41 -19.90 8.47
C ALA A 166 8.41 -19.21 7.51
N PHE A 167 9.00 -18.09 7.93
CA PHE A 167 10.08 -17.41 7.21
C PHE A 167 11.48 -17.86 7.64
N GLY A 168 11.61 -18.80 8.58
CA GLY A 168 12.90 -19.17 9.19
C GLY A 168 13.51 -18.03 10.01
N LYS A 169 12.67 -17.23 10.67
CA LYS A 169 13.06 -16.07 11.50
C LYS A 169 12.53 -16.22 12.92
N ASP A 170 13.13 -15.45 13.82
CA ASP A 170 12.65 -15.29 15.19
C ASP A 170 11.85 -13.99 15.33
N LEU A 171 10.83 -14.02 16.19
CA LEU A 171 10.08 -12.82 16.55
C LEU A 171 10.89 -11.98 17.54
N GLU A 172 11.20 -10.73 17.18
CA GLU A 172 11.86 -9.76 18.07
C GLU A 172 10.90 -8.63 18.46
N ILE A 173 10.83 -8.32 19.76
CA ILE A 173 10.08 -7.18 20.29
C ILE A 173 11.08 -6.22 20.95
N LYS A 174 11.11 -4.97 20.48
CA LYS A 174 11.98 -3.90 20.98
C LYS A 174 11.16 -2.76 21.58
N ILE A 175 11.53 -2.30 22.77
CA ILE A 175 11.03 -1.06 23.37
C ILE A 175 12.10 0.01 23.14
N LYS A 176 11.71 1.15 22.59
CA LYS A 176 12.61 2.26 22.23
C LYS A 176 12.26 3.51 23.02
#